data_AF-A0A7V8CC11-F1
#
_entry.id   AF-A0A7V8CC11-F1
#
_cell.length_a   1.000
_cell.length_b   1.000
_cell.length_c   1.000
_cell.angle_alpha   90.00
_cell.angle_beta   90.00
_cell.angle_gamma   90.00
#
_symmetry.space_group_name_H-M   'P 1'
#
loop_
_entity.id
_entity.type
_entity.pdbx_description
1 polymer ?
#
loop_
_entity_poly.entity_id
_entity_poly.type
_entity_poly.pdbx_seq_one_letter_code
_entity_poly.pdbx_strand_id
1 'polypeptide(L)'
;MPAADLEFALADFKERTKQIRQIMAVVESAGRSPAALTTPRAGIDLNKIAASTSNTANSMALIFLASAFEEFVREEAIQCGNQLMENYSTMPAKSRNAIRDSYWSVSRDRFKFTRSILVGDAPEPLLLAKVKVTLGAMQGFVVDDDAGKLDSQTFGHHSNNFRPGTVREIFGRFAIKDLTGQLAEYGKLKGYFGVSTKAECSSKLIAKWDEFYDRRNETVHSLSGATGFAVDAVISYIELLELTAEALKSVLTKALGSWS
;
A
#
# COMPACT_ATOMS: atom_id res chain seq x y z
N MET A 1 9.09 22.76 -3.75
CA MET A 1 8.64 21.61 -4.59
C MET A 1 7.15 21.81 -4.87
N PRO A 2 6.54 21.11 -5.84
CA PRO A 2 5.08 21.10 -5.94
C PRO A 2 4.47 20.51 -4.66
N ALA A 3 3.26 20.96 -4.30
CA ALA A 3 2.50 20.41 -3.19
C ALA A 3 2.29 18.88 -3.37
N ALA A 4 2.15 18.16 -2.27
CA ALA A 4 1.89 16.72 -2.28
C ALA A 4 0.74 16.33 -3.24
N ASP A 5 1.03 15.50 -4.23
CA ASP A 5 0.04 15.03 -5.21
C ASP A 5 -0.60 13.71 -4.75
N LEU A 6 -1.53 13.84 -3.80
CA LEU A 6 -2.31 12.70 -3.28
C LEU A 6 -3.44 12.28 -4.25
N GLU A 7 -3.69 13.04 -5.32
CA GLU A 7 -4.69 12.65 -6.33
C GLU A 7 -4.08 11.65 -7.32
N PHE A 8 -2.83 11.87 -7.74
CA PHE A 8 -2.16 10.99 -8.69
C PHE A 8 -2.09 9.53 -8.18
N ALA A 9 -1.66 9.32 -6.93
CA ALA A 9 -1.57 7.97 -6.36
C ALA A 9 -2.95 7.29 -6.27
N LEU A 10 -3.99 8.03 -5.87
CA LEU A 10 -5.37 7.52 -5.83
C LEU A 10 -5.89 7.18 -7.24
N ALA A 11 -5.61 8.02 -8.24
CA ALA A 11 -6.01 7.80 -9.62
C ALA A 11 -5.32 6.56 -10.22
N ASP A 12 -4.02 6.39 -10.00
CA ASP A 12 -3.28 5.19 -10.43
C ASP A 12 -3.84 3.92 -9.77
N PHE A 13 -4.11 3.98 -8.46
CA PHE A 13 -4.72 2.86 -7.75
C PHE A 13 -6.08 2.47 -8.34
N LYS A 14 -6.94 3.46 -8.62
CA LYS A 14 -8.26 3.25 -9.25
C LYS A 14 -8.17 2.71 -10.68
N GLU A 15 -7.16 3.10 -11.45
CA GLU A 15 -6.95 2.53 -12.78
C GLU A 15 -6.50 1.07 -12.68
N ARG A 16 -5.61 0.72 -11.73
CA ARG A 16 -5.20 -0.67 -11.49
C ARG A 16 -6.38 -1.53 -11.05
N THR A 17 -7.22 -1.07 -10.13
CA THR A 17 -8.41 -1.81 -9.70
C THR A 17 -9.44 -1.98 -10.81
N LYS A 18 -9.60 -0.98 -11.70
CA LYS A 18 -10.40 -1.10 -12.92
C LYS A 18 -9.86 -2.19 -13.85
N GLN A 19 -8.55 -2.26 -14.06
CA GLN A 19 -7.93 -3.32 -14.86
C GLN A 19 -8.18 -4.70 -14.25
N ILE A 20 -8.12 -4.84 -12.91
CA ILE A 20 -8.49 -6.10 -12.23
C ILE A 20 -9.92 -6.50 -12.56
N ARG A 21 -10.89 -5.58 -12.41
CA ARG A 21 -12.31 -5.84 -12.73
C ARG A 21 -12.48 -6.26 -14.19
N GLN A 22 -11.80 -5.61 -15.12
CA GLN A 22 -11.85 -5.96 -16.55
C GLN A 22 -11.33 -7.38 -16.82
N ILE A 23 -10.19 -7.76 -16.22
CA ILE A 23 -9.62 -9.11 -16.35
C ILE A 23 -10.61 -10.15 -15.81
N MET A 24 -11.17 -9.91 -14.62
CA MET A 24 -12.14 -10.82 -14.00
C MET A 24 -13.39 -10.99 -14.85
N ALA A 25 -13.95 -9.90 -15.39
CA ALA A 25 -15.11 -9.94 -16.26
C ALA A 25 -14.85 -10.71 -17.56
N VAL A 26 -13.64 -10.60 -18.13
CA VAL A 26 -13.24 -11.38 -19.32
C VAL A 26 -13.19 -12.87 -19.01
N VAL A 27 -12.56 -13.26 -17.90
CA VAL A 27 -12.43 -14.68 -17.50
C VAL A 27 -13.80 -15.28 -17.18
N GLU A 28 -14.66 -14.53 -16.48
CA GLU A 28 -16.04 -14.95 -16.21
C GLU A 28 -16.85 -15.12 -17.52
N SER A 29 -16.75 -14.15 -18.43
CA SER A 29 -17.45 -14.20 -19.72
C SER A 29 -17.00 -15.40 -20.57
N ALA A 30 -15.70 -15.68 -20.59
CA ALA A 30 -15.15 -16.83 -21.31
C ALA A 30 -15.67 -18.16 -20.75
N GLY A 31 -15.76 -18.28 -19.43
CA GLY A 31 -16.28 -19.49 -18.77
C GLY A 31 -17.78 -19.72 -18.94
N ARG A 32 -18.57 -18.65 -19.05
CA ARG A 32 -20.04 -18.73 -19.22
C ARG A 32 -20.47 -18.96 -20.68
N SER A 33 -19.73 -18.40 -21.63
CA SER A 33 -20.06 -18.47 -23.06
C SER A 33 -18.85 -18.89 -23.90
N PRO A 34 -18.55 -20.20 -23.97
CA PRO A 34 -17.44 -20.75 -24.74
C PRO A 34 -17.68 -20.58 -26.25
N ALA A 35 -17.34 -19.40 -26.77
CA ALA A 35 -17.33 -18.95 -28.17
C ALA A 35 -17.38 -17.41 -28.26
N ALA A 36 -17.77 -16.72 -27.18
CA ALA A 36 -17.95 -15.26 -27.19
C ALA A 36 -16.63 -14.48 -27.33
N LEU A 37 -15.51 -15.11 -26.97
CA LEU A 37 -14.19 -14.52 -27.04
C LEU A 37 -13.28 -15.36 -27.93
N THR A 38 -12.51 -14.70 -28.79
CA THR A 38 -11.51 -15.33 -29.66
C THR A 38 -10.13 -14.74 -29.41
N THR A 39 -9.08 -15.47 -29.76
CA THR A 39 -7.70 -14.99 -29.66
C THR A 39 -6.89 -15.44 -30.87
N PRO A 40 -6.06 -14.56 -31.47
CA PRO A 40 -5.16 -14.95 -32.54
C PRO A 40 -3.88 -15.65 -32.03
N ARG A 41 -3.69 -15.74 -30.71
CA ARG A 41 -2.48 -16.31 -30.11
C ARG A 41 -2.51 -17.84 -30.19
N ALA A 42 -1.51 -18.42 -30.85
CA ALA A 42 -1.35 -19.86 -30.95
C ALA A 42 -1.23 -20.52 -29.56
N GLY A 43 -1.84 -21.71 -29.41
CA GLY A 43 -1.79 -22.49 -28.17
C GLY A 43 -2.77 -22.07 -27.07
N ILE A 44 -3.59 -21.04 -27.30
CA ILE A 44 -4.63 -20.61 -26.34
C ILE A 44 -6.00 -21.03 -26.86
N ASP A 45 -6.69 -21.88 -26.10
CA ASP A 45 -8.05 -22.32 -26.39
C ASP A 45 -9.01 -21.75 -25.33
N LEU A 46 -9.66 -20.63 -25.66
CA LEU A 46 -10.56 -19.94 -24.73
C LEU A 46 -11.80 -20.76 -24.38
N ASN A 47 -12.16 -21.76 -25.19
CA ASN A 47 -13.25 -22.68 -24.89
C ASN A 47 -12.89 -23.68 -23.79
N LYS A 48 -11.59 -23.78 -23.43
CA LYS A 48 -11.09 -24.61 -22.33
C LYS A 48 -10.89 -23.83 -21.03
N ILE A 49 -11.37 -22.58 -20.95
CA ILE A 49 -11.41 -21.85 -19.68
C ILE A 49 -12.43 -22.55 -18.77
N ALA A 50 -11.90 -23.29 -17.79
CA ALA A 50 -12.68 -24.03 -16.80
C ALA A 50 -12.61 -23.34 -15.43
N ALA A 51 -13.34 -23.88 -14.46
CA ALA A 51 -13.35 -23.38 -13.09
C ALA A 51 -11.95 -23.22 -12.48
N SER A 52 -11.01 -24.12 -12.79
CA SER A 52 -9.61 -24.02 -12.32
C SER A 52 -8.88 -22.77 -12.83
N THR A 53 -9.12 -22.39 -14.09
CA THR A 53 -8.57 -21.16 -14.67
C THR A 53 -9.19 -19.92 -14.01
N SER A 54 -10.51 -19.91 -13.81
CA SER A 54 -11.21 -18.83 -13.10
C SER A 54 -10.73 -18.66 -11.67
N ASN A 55 -10.55 -19.77 -10.96
CA ASN A 55 -10.01 -19.80 -9.60
C ASN A 55 -8.60 -19.20 -9.54
N THR A 56 -7.74 -19.58 -10.49
CA THR A 56 -6.39 -19.04 -10.61
C THR A 56 -6.41 -17.54 -10.89
N ALA A 57 -7.26 -17.08 -11.81
CA ALA A 57 -7.40 -15.67 -12.13
C ALA A 57 -7.86 -14.83 -10.91
N ASN A 58 -8.84 -15.32 -10.15
CA ASN A 58 -9.34 -14.64 -8.96
C ASN A 58 -8.28 -14.58 -7.84
N SER A 59 -7.52 -15.67 -7.64
CA SER A 59 -6.38 -15.69 -6.72
C SER A 59 -5.30 -14.68 -7.11
N MET A 60 -4.97 -14.60 -8.40
CA MET A 60 -4.01 -13.61 -8.91
C MET A 60 -4.52 -12.17 -8.78
N ALA A 61 -5.82 -11.94 -8.99
CA ALA A 61 -6.45 -10.65 -8.79
C ALA A 61 -6.31 -10.17 -7.34
N LEU A 62 -6.46 -11.07 -6.36
CA LEU A 62 -6.26 -10.75 -4.93
C LEU A 62 -4.82 -10.33 -4.61
N ILE A 63 -3.83 -11.05 -5.18
CA ILE A 63 -2.41 -10.73 -5.00
C ILE A 63 -2.07 -9.38 -5.65
N PHE A 64 -2.56 -9.14 -6.87
CA PHE A 64 -2.32 -7.88 -7.57
C PHE A 64 -3.01 -6.69 -6.87
N LEU A 65 -4.22 -6.89 -6.34
CA LEU A 65 -4.91 -5.89 -5.53
C LEU A 65 -4.09 -5.51 -4.28
N ALA A 66 -3.53 -6.49 -3.57
CA ALA A 66 -2.68 -6.22 -2.41
C ALA A 66 -1.45 -5.40 -2.81
N SER A 67 -0.77 -5.80 -3.89
CA SER A 67 0.40 -5.08 -4.40
C SER A 67 0.06 -3.65 -4.83
N ALA A 68 -1.08 -3.44 -5.49
CA ALA A 68 -1.51 -2.12 -5.93
C ALA A 68 -1.83 -1.20 -4.74
N PHE A 69 -2.50 -1.74 -3.71
CA PHE A 69 -2.83 -0.97 -2.52
C PHE A 69 -1.59 -0.67 -1.66
N GLU A 70 -0.65 -1.60 -1.55
CA GLU A 70 0.64 -1.35 -0.90
C GLU A 70 1.42 -0.23 -1.57
N GLU A 71 1.44 -0.23 -2.90
CA GLU A 71 2.13 0.81 -3.67
C GLU A 71 1.46 2.18 -3.48
N PHE A 72 0.13 2.23 -3.52
CA PHE A 72 -0.62 3.44 -3.19
C PHE A 72 -0.21 4.01 -1.82
N VAL A 73 -0.18 3.18 -0.77
CA VAL A 73 0.22 3.64 0.57
C VAL A 73 1.68 4.13 0.60
N ARG A 74 2.60 3.47 -0.13
CA ARG A 74 4.00 3.91 -0.23
C ARG A 74 4.10 5.27 -0.90
N GLU A 75 3.41 5.47 -2.01
CA GLU A 75 3.39 6.74 -2.73
C GLU A 75 2.80 7.86 -1.88
N GLU A 76 1.68 7.62 -1.19
CA GLU A 76 1.10 8.59 -0.24
C GLU A 76 2.09 8.97 0.89
N ALA A 77 2.83 7.99 1.41
CA ALA A 77 3.87 8.24 2.40
C ALA A 77 5.05 9.05 1.83
N ILE A 78 5.46 8.79 0.58
CA ILE A 78 6.50 9.56 -0.13
C ILE A 78 6.03 11.01 -0.32
N GLN A 79 4.80 11.22 -0.76
CA GLN A 79 4.22 12.56 -0.92
C GLN A 79 4.17 13.32 0.42
N CYS A 80 3.78 12.64 1.50
CA CYS A 80 3.85 13.21 2.86
C CYS A 80 5.28 13.57 3.27
N GLY A 81 6.25 12.70 2.97
CA GLY A 81 7.68 12.95 3.23
C GLY A 81 8.22 14.15 2.46
N ASN A 82 7.84 14.32 1.19
CA ASN A 82 8.24 15.47 0.38
C ASN A 82 7.66 16.78 0.95
N GLN A 83 6.38 16.78 1.32
CA GLN A 83 5.72 17.95 1.92
C GLN A 83 6.26 18.29 3.32
N LEU A 84 6.66 17.26 4.07
CA LEU A 84 7.29 17.42 5.38
C LEU A 84 8.57 18.24 5.25
N MET A 85 9.42 17.98 4.24
CA MET A 85 10.68 18.72 4.06
C MET A 85 10.48 20.23 3.99
N GLU A 86 9.37 20.68 3.39
CA GLU A 86 9.06 22.11 3.24
C GLU A 86 8.60 22.76 4.54
N ASN A 87 7.81 22.03 5.33
CA ASN A 87 7.17 22.54 6.54
C ASN A 87 7.91 22.15 7.82
N TYR A 88 8.97 21.34 7.73
CA TYR A 88 9.63 20.77 8.89
C TYR A 88 10.08 21.83 9.88
N SER A 89 10.63 22.96 9.42
CA SER A 89 11.13 24.04 10.29
C SER A 89 10.05 24.76 11.09
N THR A 90 8.80 24.79 10.60
CA THR A 90 7.65 25.45 11.26
C THR A 90 6.95 24.53 12.26
N MET A 91 7.14 23.20 12.16
CA MET A 91 6.51 22.25 13.05
C MET A 91 6.97 22.40 14.51
N PRO A 92 6.12 22.10 15.51
CA PRO A 92 6.52 22.06 16.91
C PRO A 92 7.71 21.12 17.15
N ALA A 93 8.66 21.52 18.00
CA ALA A 93 9.87 20.74 18.29
C ALA A 93 9.57 19.29 18.73
N LYS A 94 8.48 19.07 19.49
CA LYS A 94 8.04 17.74 19.89
C LYS A 94 7.69 16.85 18.69
N SER A 95 7.03 17.41 17.68
CA SER A 95 6.68 16.68 16.44
C SER A 95 7.92 16.39 15.62
N ARG A 96 8.81 17.37 15.46
CA ARG A 96 10.10 17.19 14.76
C ARG A 96 10.94 16.07 15.37
N ASN A 97 11.09 16.08 16.69
CA ASN A 97 11.84 15.05 17.41
C ASN A 97 11.22 13.66 17.24
N ALA A 98 9.89 13.54 17.29
CA ALA A 98 9.20 12.26 17.08
C ALA A 98 9.36 11.73 15.64
N ILE A 99 9.34 12.63 14.65
CA ILE A 99 9.56 12.30 13.24
C ILE A 99 11.01 11.85 13.02
N ARG A 100 12.00 12.55 13.60
CA ARG A 100 13.41 12.15 13.54
C ARG A 100 13.67 10.78 14.16
N ASP A 101 13.10 10.52 15.34
CA ASP A 101 13.23 9.22 16.00
C ASP A 101 12.59 8.09 15.17
N SER A 102 11.41 8.36 14.58
CA SER A 102 10.75 7.43 13.66
C SER A 102 11.59 7.15 12.42
N TYR A 103 12.16 8.19 11.79
CA TYR A 103 13.04 8.05 10.63
C TYR A 103 14.30 7.24 10.94
N TRP A 104 14.92 7.48 12.10
CA TRP A 104 16.05 6.69 12.59
C TRP A 104 15.69 5.22 12.75
N SER A 105 14.56 4.91 13.39
CA SER A 105 14.11 3.54 13.60
C SER A 105 13.93 2.80 12.27
N VAL A 106 13.24 3.40 11.31
CA VAL A 106 12.96 2.78 10.01
C VAL A 106 14.22 2.64 9.16
N SER A 107 15.11 3.64 9.18
CA SER A 107 16.37 3.57 8.46
C SER A 107 17.27 2.46 8.98
N ARG A 108 17.28 2.22 10.30
CA ARG A 108 17.96 1.06 10.89
C ARG A 108 17.36 -0.26 10.43
N ASP A 109 16.04 -0.36 10.35
CA ASP A 109 15.39 -1.56 9.88
C ASP A 109 15.71 -1.86 8.41
N ARG A 110 15.86 -0.84 7.55
CA ARG A 110 16.33 -1.00 6.16
C ARG A 110 17.70 -1.69 6.10
N PHE A 111 18.62 -1.35 7.02
CA PHE A 111 19.95 -1.98 7.06
C PHE A 111 19.92 -3.44 7.50
N LYS A 112 18.94 -3.88 8.31
CA LYS A 112 18.81 -5.31 8.69
C LYS A 112 18.66 -6.21 7.46
N PHE A 113 18.11 -5.70 6.36
CA PHE A 113 17.95 -6.45 5.12
C PHE A 113 19.19 -6.42 4.21
N THR A 114 20.11 -5.47 4.42
CA THR A 114 21.42 -5.46 3.75
C THR A 114 22.38 -6.37 4.53
N ARG A 115 22.15 -7.68 4.43
CA ARG A 115 22.85 -8.73 5.21
C ARG A 115 24.36 -8.78 4.96
N SER A 116 24.80 -8.33 3.78
CA SER A 116 26.20 -8.25 3.39
C SER A 116 26.39 -7.15 2.37
N ILE A 117 27.54 -6.48 2.42
CA ILE A 117 28.04 -5.57 1.38
C ILE A 117 29.05 -6.29 0.46
N LEU A 118 29.29 -7.58 0.70
CA LEU A 118 30.24 -8.42 -0.04
C LEU A 118 29.51 -9.35 -1.00
N VAL A 119 30.08 -9.52 -2.20
CA VAL A 119 29.70 -10.52 -3.20
C VAL A 119 30.97 -11.25 -3.61
N GLY A 120 31.04 -12.57 -3.34
CA GLY A 120 32.27 -13.35 -3.56
C GLY A 120 33.47 -12.82 -2.78
N ASP A 121 33.27 -12.49 -1.50
CA ASP A 121 34.27 -11.92 -0.57
C ASP A 121 34.86 -10.56 -0.96
N ALA A 122 34.38 -9.94 -2.03
CA ALA A 122 34.75 -8.58 -2.43
C ALA A 122 33.61 -7.59 -2.14
N PRO A 123 33.92 -6.36 -1.68
CA PRO A 123 32.90 -5.33 -1.54
C PRO A 123 32.25 -5.00 -2.88
N GLU A 124 30.93 -5.06 -2.93
CA GLU A 124 30.17 -4.76 -4.14
C GLU A 124 29.91 -3.24 -4.22
N PRO A 125 30.37 -2.55 -5.28
CA PRO A 125 30.31 -1.10 -5.36
C PRO A 125 28.90 -0.49 -5.28
N LEU A 126 27.88 -1.14 -5.88
CA LEU A 126 26.52 -0.61 -5.89
C LEU A 126 25.86 -0.70 -4.50
N LEU A 127 26.08 -1.79 -3.76
CA LEU A 127 25.64 -1.97 -2.38
C LEU A 127 26.32 -0.95 -1.47
N LEU A 128 27.63 -0.75 -1.63
CA LEU A 128 28.36 0.29 -0.89
C LEU A 128 27.83 1.69 -1.18
N ALA A 129 27.57 2.02 -2.45
CA ALA A 129 26.99 3.31 -2.82
C ALA A 129 25.62 3.52 -2.18
N LYS A 130 24.75 2.49 -2.20
CA LYS A 130 23.43 2.53 -1.56
C LYS A 130 23.53 2.76 -0.05
N VAL A 131 24.42 2.03 0.64
CA VAL A 131 24.64 2.19 2.08
C VAL A 131 25.16 3.60 2.41
N LYS A 132 26.11 4.11 1.63
CA LYS A 132 26.64 5.49 1.80
C LYS A 132 25.56 6.55 1.68
N VAL A 133 24.66 6.42 0.69
CA VAL A 133 23.53 7.35 0.52
C VAL A 133 22.61 7.32 1.73
N THR A 134 22.21 6.13 2.20
CA THR A 134 21.33 6.01 3.38
C THR A 134 21.99 6.54 4.66
N LEU A 135 23.27 6.21 4.90
CA LEU A 135 24.00 6.75 6.06
C LEU A 135 24.15 8.27 5.99
N GLY A 136 24.41 8.83 4.80
CA GLY A 136 24.48 10.28 4.60
C GLY A 136 23.16 10.99 4.87
N ALA A 137 22.04 10.42 4.41
CA ALA A 137 20.70 10.95 4.71
C ALA A 137 20.39 10.91 6.20
N MET A 138 20.78 9.82 6.90
CA MET A 138 20.61 9.71 8.35
C MET A 138 21.48 10.72 9.10
N GLN A 139 22.75 10.89 8.74
CA GLN A 139 23.59 11.92 9.34
C GLN A 139 22.95 13.30 9.18
N GLY A 140 22.59 13.67 7.95
CA GLY A 140 22.02 14.98 7.67
C GLY A 140 20.69 15.24 8.37
N PHE A 141 19.72 14.33 8.24
CA PHE A 141 18.38 14.55 8.81
C PHE A 141 18.31 14.26 10.30
N VAL A 142 18.92 13.16 10.78
CA VAL A 142 18.79 12.72 12.18
C VAL A 142 19.79 13.42 13.08
N VAL A 143 21.04 13.65 12.66
CA VAL A 143 22.06 14.27 13.52
C VAL A 143 22.08 15.78 13.30
N ASP A 144 22.19 16.21 12.05
CA ASP A 144 22.39 17.62 11.70
C ASP A 144 21.05 18.42 11.65
N ASP A 145 19.91 17.75 11.81
CA ASP A 145 18.54 18.33 11.77
C ASP A 145 18.22 19.06 10.44
N ASP A 146 18.82 18.61 9.34
CA ASP A 146 18.63 19.17 8.01
C ASP A 146 17.54 18.40 7.25
N ALA A 147 16.34 19.00 7.17
CA ALA A 147 15.22 18.47 6.41
C ALA A 147 15.53 18.27 4.92
N GLY A 148 16.47 19.03 4.34
CA GLY A 148 16.91 18.89 2.95
C GLY A 148 17.66 17.59 2.67
N LYS A 149 18.06 16.85 3.71
CA LYS A 149 18.77 15.56 3.62
C LYS A 149 17.86 14.35 3.81
N LEU A 150 16.56 14.58 4.03
CA LEU A 150 15.56 13.55 4.24
C LEU A 150 15.34 12.73 2.96
N ASP A 151 15.51 11.41 3.04
CA ASP A 151 15.08 10.47 1.99
C ASP A 151 13.61 10.06 2.21
N SER A 152 12.68 10.68 1.48
CA SER A 152 11.23 10.47 1.64
C SER A 152 10.78 9.04 1.39
N GLN A 153 11.51 8.27 0.58
CA GLN A 153 11.25 6.85 0.34
C GLN A 153 11.40 5.99 1.60
N THR A 154 12.13 6.49 2.61
CA THR A 154 12.30 5.79 3.89
C THR A 154 10.97 5.61 4.61
N PHE A 155 10.06 6.59 4.56
CA PHE A 155 8.84 6.55 5.36
C PHE A 155 7.83 5.51 4.89
N GLY A 156 7.79 5.20 3.59
CA GLY A 156 6.94 4.13 3.04
C GLY A 156 7.51 2.72 3.25
N HIS A 157 8.76 2.59 3.72
CA HIS A 157 9.40 1.29 3.84
C HIS A 157 8.80 0.46 4.99
N HIS A 158 8.42 -0.78 4.67
CA HIS A 158 8.01 -1.79 5.64
C HIS A 158 8.14 -3.19 5.05
N SER A 159 8.47 -4.19 5.87
CA SER A 159 8.71 -5.57 5.42
C SER A 159 7.51 -6.50 5.53
N ASN A 160 6.48 -6.12 6.29
CA ASN A 160 5.26 -6.91 6.42
C ASN A 160 4.16 -6.37 5.50
N ASN A 161 3.16 -7.21 5.23
CA ASN A 161 1.90 -6.83 4.57
C ASN A 161 1.31 -5.54 5.15
N PHE A 162 0.69 -4.73 4.30
CA PHE A 162 0.11 -3.45 4.70
C PHE A 162 -1.28 -3.62 5.35
N ARG A 163 -1.31 -4.43 6.39
CA ARG A 163 -2.45 -4.55 7.32
C ARG A 163 -2.73 -3.20 8.01
N PRO A 164 -3.91 -3.02 8.64
CA PRO A 164 -4.25 -1.78 9.34
C PRO A 164 -3.17 -1.31 10.31
N GLY A 165 -2.58 -2.24 11.08
CA GLY A 165 -1.49 -1.95 12.03
C GLY A 165 -0.24 -1.39 11.36
N THR A 166 0.18 -1.98 10.23
CA THR A 166 1.32 -1.53 9.41
C THR A 166 1.08 -0.13 8.85
N VAL A 167 -0.09 0.10 8.23
CA VAL A 167 -0.38 1.40 7.62
C VAL A 167 -0.51 2.49 8.68
N ARG A 168 -1.08 2.17 9.84
CA ARG A 168 -1.07 3.06 11.01
C ARG A 168 0.36 3.37 11.48
N GLU A 169 1.26 2.39 11.49
CA GLU A 169 2.67 2.63 11.83
C GLU A 169 3.33 3.58 10.82
N ILE A 170 3.18 3.31 9.52
CA ILE A 170 3.72 4.13 8.42
C ILE A 170 3.30 5.59 8.60
N PHE A 171 2.00 5.86 8.73
CA PHE A 171 1.53 7.24 8.87
C PHE A 171 1.75 7.84 10.26
N GLY A 172 1.89 6.99 11.28
CA GLY A 172 2.31 7.41 12.62
C GLY A 172 3.69 8.09 12.63
N ARG A 173 4.56 7.74 11.67
CA ARG A 173 5.88 8.39 11.46
C ARG A 173 5.76 9.87 11.11
N PHE A 174 4.60 10.30 10.60
CA PHE A 174 4.25 11.71 10.32
C PHE A 174 3.40 12.34 11.42
N ALA A 175 3.43 11.79 12.64
CA ALA A 175 2.63 12.21 13.79
C ALA A 175 1.10 12.09 13.60
N ILE A 176 0.63 11.31 12.62
CA ILE A 176 -0.79 11.03 12.41
C ILE A 176 -1.23 9.93 13.40
N LYS A 177 -2.05 10.31 14.38
CA LYS A 177 -2.53 9.41 15.45
C LYS A 177 -3.92 8.87 15.13
N ASP A 178 -4.26 7.71 15.68
CA ASP A 178 -5.61 7.10 15.52
C ASP A 178 -6.04 7.02 14.04
N LEU A 179 -5.15 6.59 13.15
CA LEU A 179 -5.42 6.56 11.71
C LEU A 179 -6.73 5.83 11.39
N THR A 180 -6.92 4.62 11.91
CA THR A 180 -8.13 3.82 11.65
C THR A 180 -9.40 4.49 12.15
N GLY A 181 -9.33 5.20 13.28
CA GLY A 181 -10.43 6.01 13.75
C GLY A 181 -10.73 7.19 12.82
N GLN A 182 -9.72 7.86 12.31
CA GLN A 182 -9.90 8.95 11.34
C GLN A 182 -10.47 8.45 10.00
N LEU A 183 -10.01 7.31 9.50
CA LEU A 183 -10.57 6.65 8.31
C LEU A 183 -12.05 6.32 8.53
N ALA A 184 -12.40 5.83 9.72
CA ALA A 184 -13.76 5.45 10.10
C ALA A 184 -14.74 6.64 10.19
N GLU A 185 -14.27 7.89 10.13
CA GLU A 185 -15.15 9.05 9.99
C GLU A 185 -15.64 9.27 8.55
N TYR A 186 -15.04 8.60 7.56
CA TYR A 186 -15.43 8.75 6.16
C TYR A 186 -16.83 8.18 5.91
N GLY A 187 -17.75 9.03 5.48
CA GLY A 187 -19.17 8.68 5.34
C GLY A 187 -19.43 7.50 4.40
N LYS A 188 -18.63 7.36 3.32
CA LYS A 188 -18.78 6.23 2.40
C LYS A 188 -18.38 4.89 3.03
N LEU A 189 -17.38 4.86 3.93
CA LEU A 189 -17.01 3.65 4.67
C LEU A 189 -18.11 3.26 5.67
N LYS A 190 -18.69 4.25 6.38
CA LYS A 190 -19.86 4.03 7.24
C LYS A 190 -21.03 3.44 6.45
N GLY A 191 -21.30 4.00 5.28
CA GLY A 191 -22.30 3.50 4.33
C GLY A 191 -22.04 2.07 3.86
N TYR A 192 -20.81 1.77 3.43
CA TYR A 192 -20.38 0.43 3.01
C TYR A 192 -20.61 -0.63 4.09
N PHE A 193 -20.30 -0.30 5.35
CA PHE A 193 -20.47 -1.22 6.48
C PHE A 193 -21.87 -1.23 7.09
N GLY A 194 -22.77 -0.34 6.66
CA GLY A 194 -24.12 -0.17 7.22
C GLY A 194 -24.11 0.22 8.69
N VAL A 195 -23.16 1.07 9.11
CA VAL A 195 -23.00 1.51 10.51
C VAL A 195 -23.06 3.03 10.62
N SER A 196 -23.41 3.55 11.79
CA SER A 196 -23.51 5.00 12.02
C SER A 196 -22.38 5.55 12.88
N THR A 197 -21.73 4.71 13.69
CA THR A 197 -20.72 5.16 14.65
C THR A 197 -19.28 4.96 14.14
N LYS A 198 -18.38 5.87 14.56
CA LYS A 198 -16.93 5.77 14.30
C LYS A 198 -16.35 4.46 14.81
N ALA A 199 -16.72 4.06 16.03
CA ALA A 199 -16.16 2.88 16.69
C ALA A 199 -16.50 1.58 15.94
N GLU A 200 -17.77 1.40 15.55
CA GLU A 200 -18.20 0.23 14.77
C GLU A 200 -17.56 0.21 13.39
N CYS A 201 -17.50 1.36 12.70
CA CYS A 201 -16.86 1.46 11.39
C CYS A 201 -15.36 1.13 11.47
N SER A 202 -14.64 1.62 12.48
CA SER A 202 -13.23 1.31 12.68
C SER A 202 -13.02 -0.18 12.96
N SER A 203 -13.88 -0.79 13.80
CA SER A 203 -13.81 -2.21 14.12
C SER A 203 -14.03 -3.09 12.89
N LYS A 204 -15.08 -2.80 12.10
CA LYS A 204 -15.37 -3.53 10.86
C LYS A 204 -14.30 -3.32 9.78
N LEU A 205 -13.77 -2.10 9.64
CA LEU A 205 -12.68 -1.80 8.71
C LEU A 205 -11.44 -2.64 9.02
N ILE A 206 -11.00 -2.64 10.28
CA ILE A 206 -9.84 -3.42 10.71
C ILE A 206 -10.06 -4.91 10.42
N ALA A 207 -11.19 -5.46 10.86
CA ALA A 207 -11.51 -6.87 10.67
C ALA A 207 -11.52 -7.27 9.18
N LYS A 208 -12.18 -6.48 8.31
CA LYS A 208 -12.30 -6.80 6.89
C LYS A 208 -10.97 -6.66 6.13
N TRP A 209 -10.15 -5.69 6.52
CA TRP A 209 -8.83 -5.47 5.94
C TRP A 209 -7.81 -6.53 6.39
N ASP A 210 -7.88 -6.98 7.65
CA ASP A 210 -7.10 -8.14 8.09
C ASP A 210 -7.52 -9.43 7.39
N GLU A 211 -8.82 -9.66 7.23
CA GLU A 211 -9.36 -10.80 6.47
C GLU A 211 -8.84 -10.82 5.03
N PHE A 212 -8.74 -9.65 4.38
CA PHE A 212 -8.17 -9.53 3.04
C PHE A 212 -6.73 -10.06 2.97
N TYR A 213 -5.88 -9.65 3.92
CA TYR A 213 -4.48 -10.09 3.94
C TYR A 213 -4.30 -11.53 4.42
N ASP A 214 -5.19 -12.04 5.27
CA ASP A 214 -5.24 -13.46 5.63
C ASP A 214 -5.50 -14.30 4.39
N ARG A 215 -6.56 -13.98 3.63
CA ARG A 215 -6.89 -14.67 2.38
C ARG A 215 -5.78 -14.56 1.34
N ARG A 216 -5.14 -13.40 1.20
CA ARG A 216 -3.99 -13.24 0.30
C ARG A 216 -2.84 -14.15 0.71
N ASN A 217 -2.55 -14.27 2.00
CA ASN A 217 -1.46 -15.13 2.48
C ASN A 217 -1.79 -16.61 2.29
N GLU A 218 -3.01 -17.02 2.62
CA GLU A 218 -3.50 -18.37 2.30
C GLU A 218 -3.28 -18.66 0.81
N THR A 219 -3.73 -17.77 -0.07
CA THR A 219 -3.58 -17.90 -1.53
C THR A 219 -2.14 -18.14 -1.96
N VAL A 220 -1.19 -17.35 -1.45
CA VAL A 220 0.24 -17.46 -1.80
C VAL A 220 0.84 -18.78 -1.31
N HIS A 221 0.36 -19.31 -0.18
CA HIS A 221 0.83 -20.57 0.38
C HIS A 221 0.06 -21.80 -0.12
N SER A 222 -1.14 -21.62 -0.69
CA SER A 222 -2.07 -22.69 -1.09
C SER A 222 -2.25 -22.80 -2.61
N LEU A 223 -1.29 -22.37 -3.43
CA LEU A 223 -1.35 -22.41 -4.90
C LEU A 223 -1.58 -23.81 -5.52
N SER A 224 -1.78 -24.86 -4.71
CA SER A 224 -2.36 -26.14 -5.10
C SER A 224 -3.88 -26.05 -5.39
N GLY A 225 -4.27 -25.20 -6.34
CA GLY A 225 -5.41 -25.27 -7.28
C GLY A 225 -6.84 -25.71 -6.89
N ALA A 226 -7.14 -26.17 -5.68
CA ALA A 226 -8.42 -26.85 -5.39
C ALA A 226 -9.52 -25.92 -4.90
N THR A 227 -9.19 -24.78 -4.27
CA THR A 227 -10.17 -23.82 -3.73
C THR A 227 -9.91 -22.44 -4.31
N GLY A 228 -10.73 -22.02 -5.28
CA GLY A 228 -10.68 -20.65 -5.79
C GLY A 228 -11.57 -19.69 -5.03
N PHE A 229 -11.34 -18.41 -5.27
CA PHE A 229 -12.17 -17.34 -4.73
C PHE A 229 -13.36 -17.05 -5.63
N ALA A 230 -14.50 -16.73 -5.02
CA ALA A 230 -15.62 -16.16 -5.74
C ALA A 230 -15.25 -14.77 -6.29
N VAL A 231 -15.68 -14.49 -7.53
CA VAL A 231 -15.48 -13.18 -8.19
C VAL A 231 -16.00 -12.05 -7.30
N ASP A 232 -17.21 -12.21 -6.75
CA ASP A 232 -17.85 -11.21 -5.88
C ASP A 232 -17.03 -10.88 -4.62
N ALA A 233 -16.29 -11.86 -4.08
CA ALA A 233 -15.42 -11.61 -2.94
C ALA A 233 -14.27 -10.66 -3.30
N VAL A 234 -13.66 -10.86 -4.46
CA VAL A 234 -12.59 -9.97 -4.94
C VAL A 234 -13.14 -8.58 -5.24
N ILE A 235 -14.30 -8.48 -5.91
CA ILE A 235 -14.96 -7.19 -6.17
C ILE A 235 -15.25 -6.43 -4.86
N SER A 236 -15.74 -7.14 -3.84
CA SER A 236 -15.98 -6.57 -2.51
C SER A 236 -14.70 -6.04 -1.84
N TYR A 237 -13.57 -6.73 -2.02
CA TYR A 237 -12.26 -6.24 -1.53
C TYR A 237 -11.75 -5.04 -2.31
N ILE A 238 -11.97 -5.00 -3.63
CA ILE A 238 -11.61 -3.83 -4.43
C ILE A 238 -12.38 -2.61 -3.91
N GLU A 239 -13.69 -2.73 -3.72
CA GLU A 239 -14.51 -1.63 -3.19
C GLU A 239 -14.04 -1.19 -1.80
N LEU A 240 -13.77 -2.14 -0.89
CA LEU A 240 -13.24 -1.84 0.43
C LEU A 240 -11.95 -1.01 0.36
N LEU A 241 -10.98 -1.45 -0.46
CA LEU A 241 -9.67 -0.80 -0.52
C LEU A 241 -9.71 0.53 -1.26
N GLU A 242 -10.57 0.69 -2.27
CA GLU A 242 -10.83 1.99 -2.90
C GLU A 242 -11.43 2.99 -1.91
N LEU A 243 -12.43 2.58 -1.13
CA LEU A 243 -13.00 3.44 -0.09
C LEU A 243 -12.00 3.77 1.02
N THR A 244 -11.14 2.81 1.36
CA THR A 244 -10.04 3.01 2.31
C THR A 244 -9.01 3.99 1.77
N ALA A 245 -8.66 3.90 0.48
CA ALA A 245 -7.75 4.82 -0.20
C ALA A 245 -8.30 6.25 -0.26
N GLU A 246 -9.58 6.41 -0.60
CA GLU A 246 -10.25 7.72 -0.57
C GLU A 246 -10.27 8.32 0.85
N ALA A 247 -10.61 7.51 1.86
CA ALA A 247 -10.59 7.93 3.25
C ALA A 247 -9.18 8.35 3.69
N LEU A 248 -8.16 7.57 3.31
CA LEU A 248 -6.77 7.85 3.64
C LEU A 248 -6.34 9.19 3.04
N LYS A 249 -6.57 9.40 1.74
CA LYS A 249 -6.31 10.68 1.09
C LYS A 249 -6.95 11.84 1.85
N SER A 250 -8.21 11.70 2.28
CA SER A 250 -8.91 12.76 3.03
C SER A 250 -8.23 13.04 4.38
N VAL A 251 -7.79 12.01 5.10
CA VAL A 251 -7.05 12.15 6.36
C VAL A 251 -5.70 12.85 6.12
N LEU A 252 -4.95 12.42 5.11
CA LEU A 252 -3.65 12.98 4.78
C LEU A 252 -3.76 14.44 4.34
N THR A 253 -4.75 14.79 3.51
CA THR A 253 -5.02 16.18 3.09
C THR A 253 -5.22 17.09 4.32
N LYS A 254 -6.01 16.64 5.30
CA LYS A 254 -6.23 17.39 6.55
C LYS A 254 -4.96 17.50 7.40
N ALA A 255 -4.20 16.42 7.50
CA ALA A 255 -2.95 16.41 8.26
C ALA A 255 -1.91 17.37 7.65
N LEU A 256 -1.71 17.30 6.33
CA LEU A 256 -0.78 18.18 5.61
C LEU A 256 -1.19 19.66 5.72
N GLY A 257 -2.49 19.96 5.64
CA GLY A 257 -3.01 21.31 5.84
C GLY A 257 -2.82 21.87 7.26
N SER A 258 -2.44 21.04 8.24
CA SER A 258 -2.11 21.49 9.59
C SER A 258 -0.62 21.78 9.80
N TRP A 259 0.22 21.53 8.79
CA TRP A 259 1.67 21.76 8.86
C TRP A 259 2.08 23.17 8.39
N SER A 260 1.15 23.89 7.76
CA SER A 260 1.25 25.32 7.41
C SER A 260 0.75 26.21 8.54
#